data_AF-A0A2N5VM25-F1
#
_entry.id   AF-A0A2N5VM25-F1
#
_cell.length_a   1.000
_cell.length_b   1.000
_cell.length_c   1.000
_cell.angle_alpha   90.00
_cell.angle_beta   90.00
_cell.angle_gamma   90.00
#
_symmetry.space_group_name_H-M   'P 1'
#
loop_
_entity.id
_entity.type
_entity.pdbx_description
1 polymer ?
#
loop_
_entity_poly.entity_id
_entity_poly.type
_entity_poly.pdbx_seq_one_letter_code
_entity_poly.pdbx_strand_id
1 'polypeptide(L)'
;MVNRFSHVARKHGLLQLCKDSLTRIYTLTNIEISDAFLKLCEQAKVQFKHSDDFGSGFEAISQTNLMYFGASQKAEFHTIKAVFLARLNLHKEALQVFNQAVSTDLQYPKAWAQWGAYQDKLFKNSPKNLQLAAGAVNCYLQASGMYKNGKSRKLLIRIFWLIGLDDANGTIGRAFDNYK
;
A
#
# COMPACT_ATOMS: atom_id res chain seq x y z
N MET A 1 18.79 14.10 -5.15
CA MET A 1 19.66 13.41 -4.15
C MET A 1 18.97 13.27 -2.79
N VAL A 2 18.32 14.33 -2.30
CA VAL A 2 17.59 14.38 -1.01
C VAL A 2 16.56 13.25 -0.86
N ASN A 3 15.67 13.04 -1.84
CA ASN A 3 14.64 12.00 -1.79
C ASN A 3 15.19 10.58 -1.63
N ARG A 4 16.31 10.27 -2.30
CA ARG A 4 16.95 8.95 -2.22
C ARG A 4 17.58 8.73 -0.85
N PHE A 5 18.21 9.76 -0.28
CA PHE A 5 18.76 9.71 1.08
C PHE A 5 17.65 9.54 2.12
N SER A 6 16.58 10.33 2.06
CA SER A 6 15.42 10.21 2.96
C SER A 6 14.81 8.80 2.91
N HIS A 7 14.68 8.22 1.72
CA HIS A 7 14.18 6.86 1.56
C HIS A 7 15.07 5.81 2.26
N VAL A 8 16.39 5.94 2.15
CA VAL A 8 17.35 5.05 2.83
C VAL A 8 17.30 5.25 4.33
N ALA A 9 17.34 6.50 4.80
CA ALA A 9 17.24 6.83 6.23
C ALA A 9 15.97 6.21 6.87
N ARG A 10 14.81 6.33 6.22
CA ARG A 10 13.56 5.71 6.70
C ARG A 10 13.65 4.19 6.76
N LYS A 11 14.29 3.54 5.78
CA LYS A 11 14.48 2.08 5.76
C LYS A 11 15.36 1.60 6.91
N HIS A 12 16.37 2.37 7.28
CA HIS A 12 17.24 2.11 8.44
C HIS A 12 16.63 2.54 9.79
N GLY A 13 15.41 3.07 9.80
CA GLY A 13 14.74 3.48 11.05
C GLY A 13 15.18 4.85 11.58
N LEU A 14 15.99 5.59 10.83
CA LEU A 14 16.47 6.92 11.18
C LEU A 14 15.42 7.98 10.80
N LEU A 15 14.32 8.02 11.56
CA LEU A 15 13.13 8.81 11.22
C LEU A 15 13.36 10.32 11.37
N GLN A 16 14.12 10.75 12.38
CA GLN A 16 14.47 12.16 12.55
C GLN A 16 15.33 12.66 11.39
N LEU A 17 16.39 11.92 11.04
CA LEU A 17 17.23 12.23 9.88
C LEU A 17 16.45 12.25 8.55
N CYS A 18 15.43 11.39 8.42
CA CYS A 18 14.53 11.43 7.26
C CYS A 18 13.74 12.75 7.22
N LYS A 19 13.14 13.17 8.35
CA LYS A 19 12.41 14.45 8.44
C LYS A 19 13.32 15.64 8.12
N ASP A 20 14.52 15.68 8.72
CA ASP A 20 15.49 16.77 8.54
C ASP A 20 16.05 16.82 7.10
N SER A 21 16.09 15.69 6.41
CA SER A 21 16.46 15.64 4.99
C SER A 21 15.31 16.15 4.11
N LEU A 22 14.06 15.75 4.40
CA LEU A 22 12.88 16.16 3.63
C LEU A 22 12.61 17.67 3.69
N THR A 23 12.98 18.36 4.78
CA THR A 23 12.85 19.82 4.90
C THR A 23 13.82 20.57 3.99
N ARG A 24 14.97 19.98 3.62
CA ARG A 24 15.93 20.59 2.70
C ARG A 24 15.40 20.69 1.26
N ILE A 25 14.29 20.04 0.93
CA ILE A 25 13.68 20.19 -0.40
C ILE A 25 13.22 21.64 -0.64
N TYR A 26 12.85 22.37 0.41
CA TYR A 26 12.47 23.78 0.32
C TYR A 26 13.64 24.72 0.01
N THR A 27 14.89 24.25 0.11
CA THR A 27 16.06 25.05 -0.31
C THR A 27 16.29 24.97 -1.81
N LEU A 28 15.51 24.16 -2.55
CA LEU A 28 15.55 24.08 -4.00
C LEU A 28 14.57 25.11 -4.58
N THR A 29 15.07 25.97 -5.47
CA THR A 29 14.31 27.06 -6.10
C THR A 29 13.31 26.59 -7.15
N ASN A 30 13.50 25.39 -7.71
CA ASN A 30 12.61 24.80 -8.70
C ASN A 30 12.37 23.33 -8.34
N ILE A 31 11.21 23.04 -7.73
CA ILE A 31 10.87 21.69 -7.26
C ILE A 31 10.05 21.00 -8.35
N GLU A 32 10.57 19.91 -8.90
CA GLU A 32 9.79 19.07 -9.81
C GLU A 32 8.61 18.41 -9.09
N ILE A 33 7.49 18.24 -9.80
CA ILE A 33 6.27 17.57 -9.29
C ILE A 33 6.60 16.14 -8.82
N SER A 34 7.52 15.46 -9.51
CA SER A 34 8.06 14.15 -9.16
C SER A 34 8.75 14.13 -7.78
N ASP A 35 9.51 15.17 -7.45
CA ASP A 35 10.22 15.30 -6.19
C ASP A 35 9.29 15.70 -5.04
N ALA A 36 8.31 16.55 -5.31
CA ALA A 36 7.24 16.88 -4.37
C ALA A 36 6.40 15.63 -4.03
N PHE A 37 6.10 14.79 -5.02
CA PHE A 37 5.43 13.50 -4.81
C PHE A 37 6.22 12.60 -3.85
N LEU A 38 7.51 12.41 -4.13
CA LEU A 38 8.37 11.55 -3.30
C LEU A 38 8.49 12.07 -1.88
N LYS A 39 8.57 13.40 -1.70
CA LYS A 39 8.54 14.05 -0.39
C LYS A 39 7.29 13.68 0.39
N LEU A 40 6.10 13.92 -0.19
CA LEU A 40 4.82 13.66 0.46
C LEU A 40 4.66 12.17 0.82
N CYS A 41 5.05 11.29 -0.09
CA CYS A 41 5.01 9.85 0.13
C CYS A 41 5.95 9.41 1.26
N GLU A 42 7.19 9.90 1.32
CA GLU A 42 8.13 9.55 2.37
C GLU A 42 7.73 10.19 3.73
N GLN A 43 7.23 11.42 3.72
CA GLN A 43 6.71 12.10 4.90
C GLN A 43 5.55 11.30 5.53
N ALA A 44 4.57 10.90 4.71
CA ALA A 44 3.47 10.05 5.15
C ALA A 44 3.94 8.70 5.72
N LYS A 45 4.92 8.06 5.06
CA LYS A 45 5.48 6.77 5.54
C LYS A 45 6.24 6.91 6.86
N VAL A 46 6.85 8.07 7.14
CA VAL A 46 7.49 8.38 8.43
C VAL A 46 6.43 8.62 9.49
N GLN A 47 5.44 9.47 9.21
CA GLN A 47 4.34 9.78 10.14
C GLN A 47 3.50 8.54 10.46
N PHE A 48 3.35 7.60 9.54
CA PHE A 48 2.69 6.32 9.81
C PHE A 48 3.38 5.48 10.90
N LYS A 49 4.70 5.64 11.11
CA LYS A 49 5.44 4.91 12.15
C LYS A 49 5.28 5.54 13.54
N HIS A 50 5.08 6.85 13.64
CA HIS A 50 4.90 7.56 14.90
C HIS A 50 3.42 7.76 15.20
N SER A 51 2.96 7.32 16.37
CA SER A 51 1.54 7.44 16.74
C SER A 51 1.10 8.91 16.87
N ASP A 52 1.97 9.76 17.40
CA ASP A 52 1.65 11.16 17.71
C ASP A 52 1.47 12.03 16.45
N ASP A 53 2.23 11.72 15.38
CA ASP A 53 2.17 12.44 14.12
C ASP A 53 1.16 11.85 13.12
N PHE A 54 0.46 10.78 13.49
CA PHE A 54 -0.37 9.99 12.57
C PHE A 54 -1.48 10.84 11.92
N GLY A 55 -2.17 11.66 12.71
CA GLY A 55 -3.27 12.52 12.23
C GLY A 55 -2.79 13.53 11.19
N SER A 56 -1.67 14.21 11.48
CA SER A 56 -1.07 15.19 10.57
C SER A 56 -0.68 14.58 9.22
N GLY A 57 -0.22 13.32 9.20
CA GLY A 57 0.11 12.63 7.96
C GLY A 57 -1.11 12.22 7.16
N PHE A 58 -2.20 11.85 7.82
CA PHE A 58 -3.45 11.52 7.17
C PHE A 58 -4.11 12.74 6.51
N GLU A 59 -4.12 13.88 7.20
CA GLU A 59 -4.63 15.15 6.65
C GLU A 59 -3.83 15.61 5.45
N ALA A 60 -2.49 15.58 5.55
CA ALA A 60 -1.61 15.95 4.45
C ALA A 60 -1.89 15.14 3.18
N ILE A 61 -2.07 13.82 3.31
CA ILE A 61 -2.43 12.97 2.16
C ILE A 61 -3.83 13.28 1.64
N SER A 62 -4.79 13.50 2.53
CA SER A 62 -6.20 13.66 2.16
C SER A 62 -6.48 14.99 1.47
N GLN A 63 -5.75 16.05 1.84
CA GLN A 63 -5.90 17.40 1.28
C GLN A 63 -5.03 17.63 0.04
N THR A 64 -4.12 16.72 -0.29
CA THR A 64 -3.25 16.87 -1.47
C THR A 64 -4.07 16.81 -2.76
N ASN A 65 -3.98 17.87 -3.56
CA ASN A 65 -4.59 17.88 -4.89
C ASN A 65 -3.80 16.98 -5.85
N LEU A 66 -4.47 15.95 -6.36
CA LEU A 66 -3.83 14.95 -7.20
C LEU A 66 -3.81 15.29 -8.71
N MET A 67 -4.38 16.41 -9.16
CA MET A 67 -4.61 16.67 -10.58
C MET A 67 -3.37 16.50 -11.47
N TYR A 68 -2.21 16.98 -11.01
CA TYR A 68 -0.96 17.00 -11.78
C TYR A 68 -0.13 15.71 -11.72
N PHE A 69 -0.56 14.69 -10.98
CA PHE A 69 0.18 13.43 -10.87
C PHE A 69 -0.26 12.40 -11.92
N GLY A 70 0.68 11.55 -12.33
CA GLY A 70 0.41 10.41 -13.21
C GLY A 70 -0.45 9.34 -12.53
N ALA A 71 -1.01 8.42 -13.32
CA ALA A 71 -1.89 7.35 -12.83
C ALA A 71 -1.24 6.51 -11.71
N SER A 72 0.01 6.06 -11.90
CA SER A 72 0.72 5.26 -10.89
C SER A 72 1.02 6.01 -9.60
N GLN A 73 1.26 7.32 -9.68
CA GLN A 73 1.46 8.18 -8.50
C GLN A 73 0.15 8.36 -7.74
N LYS A 74 -0.96 8.58 -8.44
CA LYS A 74 -2.31 8.64 -7.86
C LYS A 74 -2.66 7.31 -7.16
N ALA A 75 -2.38 6.18 -7.80
CA ALA A 75 -2.59 4.85 -7.23
C ALA A 75 -1.75 4.62 -5.96
N GLU A 76 -0.48 5.05 -5.94
CA GLU A 76 0.36 4.99 -4.72
C GLU A 76 -0.23 5.86 -3.60
N PHE A 77 -0.68 7.08 -3.90
CA PHE A 77 -1.31 7.96 -2.90
C PHE A 77 -2.58 7.36 -2.30
N HIS A 78 -3.50 6.88 -3.15
CA HIS A 78 -4.71 6.21 -2.70
C HIS A 78 -4.39 4.96 -1.88
N THR A 79 -3.38 4.18 -2.29
CA THR A 79 -2.92 3.01 -1.52
C THR A 79 -2.45 3.41 -0.12
N ILE A 80 -1.63 4.46 -0.02
CA ILE A 80 -1.14 4.93 1.29
C ILE A 80 -2.33 5.42 2.13
N LYS A 81 -3.23 6.22 1.56
CA LYS A 81 -4.46 6.69 2.24
C LYS A 81 -5.30 5.53 2.78
N ALA A 82 -5.49 4.47 1.99
CA ALA A 82 -6.22 3.27 2.41
C ALA A 82 -5.54 2.56 3.58
N VAL A 83 -4.20 2.49 3.60
CA VAL A 83 -3.43 1.92 4.72
C VAL A 83 -3.58 2.74 6.00
N PHE A 84 -3.66 4.08 5.91
CA PHE A 84 -3.98 4.94 7.05
C PHE A 84 -5.39 4.64 7.59
N LEU A 85 -6.40 4.62 6.73
CA LEU A 85 -7.78 4.29 7.10
C LEU A 85 -7.88 2.90 7.75
N ALA A 86 -7.17 1.92 7.19
CA ALA A 86 -7.07 0.57 7.74
C ALA A 86 -6.47 0.53 9.15
N ARG A 87 -5.55 1.44 9.48
CA ARG A 87 -4.98 1.55 10.84
C ARG A 87 -5.92 2.23 11.83
N LEU A 88 -6.81 3.10 11.35
CA LEU A 88 -7.89 3.71 12.12
C LEU A 88 -9.11 2.78 12.32
N ASN A 89 -9.04 1.53 11.84
CA ASN A 89 -10.16 0.58 11.82
C ASN A 89 -11.39 1.07 11.02
N LEU A 90 -11.20 2.04 10.12
CA LEU A 90 -12.23 2.52 9.18
C LEU A 90 -12.29 1.58 7.97
N HIS A 91 -12.84 0.38 8.20
CA HIS A 91 -12.69 -0.73 7.26
C HIS A 91 -13.43 -0.55 5.93
N LYS A 92 -14.61 0.09 5.95
CA LYS A 92 -15.44 0.31 4.75
C LYS A 92 -14.79 1.36 3.85
N GLU A 93 -14.33 2.44 4.44
CA GLU A 93 -13.64 3.53 3.76
C GLU A 93 -12.30 3.04 3.21
N ALA A 94 -11.54 2.26 3.98
CA ALA A 94 -10.29 1.65 3.50
C ALA A 94 -10.52 0.78 2.25
N LEU A 95 -11.57 -0.04 2.24
CA LEU A 95 -11.94 -0.87 1.08
C LEU A 95 -12.30 -0.03 -0.14
N GLN A 96 -13.08 1.04 0.04
CA GLN A 96 -13.43 1.95 -1.06
C GLN A 96 -12.18 2.61 -1.65
N VAL A 97 -11.26 3.08 -0.80
CA VAL A 97 -10.03 3.73 -1.27
C VAL A 97 -9.05 2.72 -1.90
N PHE A 98 -8.99 1.46 -1.41
CA PHE A 98 -8.22 0.41 -2.09
C PHE A 98 -8.76 0.10 -3.48
N ASN A 99 -10.09 -0.02 -3.64
CA ASN A 99 -10.73 -0.17 -4.94
C ASN A 99 -10.39 1.00 -5.86
N GLN A 100 -10.53 2.24 -5.37
CA GLN A 100 -10.17 3.43 -6.13
C GLN A 100 -8.70 3.44 -6.56
N ALA A 101 -7.78 3.02 -5.68
CA ALA A 101 -6.35 2.94 -5.97
C ALA A 101 -6.06 2.00 -7.14
N VAL A 102 -6.66 0.80 -7.11
CA VAL A 102 -6.49 -0.22 -8.14
C VAL A 102 -7.17 0.16 -9.45
N SER A 103 -8.38 0.74 -9.41
CA SER A 103 -9.06 1.20 -10.62
C SER A 103 -8.35 2.36 -11.30
N THR A 104 -7.57 3.16 -10.56
CA THR A 104 -6.78 4.26 -11.11
C THR A 104 -5.60 3.75 -11.94
N ASP A 105 -4.92 2.70 -11.47
CA ASP A 105 -3.84 2.05 -12.20
C ASP A 105 -3.84 0.54 -11.89
N LEU A 106 -4.44 -0.22 -12.81
CA LEU A 106 -4.52 -1.68 -12.70
C LEU A 106 -3.15 -2.33 -12.72
N GLN A 107 -2.14 -1.70 -13.34
CA GLN A 107 -0.78 -2.23 -13.50
C GLN A 107 0.16 -1.84 -12.35
N TYR A 108 -0.37 -1.30 -11.25
CA TYR A 108 0.41 -0.94 -10.07
C TYR A 108 0.42 -2.06 -9.01
N PRO A 109 1.43 -2.96 -9.01
CA PRO A 109 1.41 -4.18 -8.17
C PRO A 109 1.45 -3.93 -6.66
N LYS A 110 1.93 -2.76 -6.23
CA LYS A 110 1.99 -2.42 -4.80
C LYS A 110 0.60 -2.17 -4.21
N ALA A 111 -0.35 -1.60 -4.97
CA ALA A 111 -1.72 -1.41 -4.50
C ALA A 111 -2.36 -2.76 -4.18
N TRP A 112 -2.31 -3.68 -5.15
CA TRP A 112 -2.79 -5.05 -5.01
C TRP A 112 -2.13 -5.78 -3.83
N ALA A 113 -0.81 -5.69 -3.70
CA ALA A 113 -0.10 -6.35 -2.60
C ALA A 113 -0.50 -5.80 -1.21
N GLN A 114 -0.69 -4.48 -1.08
CA GLN A 114 -1.13 -3.86 0.17
C GLN A 114 -2.60 -4.21 0.49
N TRP A 115 -3.46 -4.23 -0.52
CA TRP A 115 -4.85 -4.61 -0.34
C TRP A 115 -4.99 -6.07 0.08
N GLY A 116 -4.25 -6.99 -0.57
CA GLY A 116 -4.19 -8.39 -0.16
C GLY A 116 -3.64 -8.56 1.27
N ALA A 117 -2.60 -7.81 1.65
CA ALA A 117 -2.08 -7.81 3.02
C ALA A 117 -3.08 -7.29 4.06
N TYR A 118 -3.89 -6.31 3.68
CA TYR A 118 -4.97 -5.83 4.53
C TYR A 118 -6.06 -6.89 4.72
N GLN A 119 -6.50 -7.55 3.64
CA GLN A 119 -7.48 -8.64 3.72
C GLN A 119 -6.94 -9.83 4.52
N ASP A 120 -5.68 -10.22 4.33
CA ASP A 120 -5.02 -11.26 5.12
C ASP A 120 -4.96 -10.89 6.62
N LYS A 121 -4.73 -9.62 6.95
CA LYS A 121 -4.80 -9.14 8.35
C LYS A 121 -6.21 -9.25 8.92
N LEU A 122 -7.24 -8.89 8.16
CA LEU A 122 -8.62 -9.07 8.59
C LEU A 122 -8.99 -10.55 8.76
N PHE A 123 -8.51 -11.41 7.86
CA PHE A 123 -8.71 -12.86 7.95
C PHE A 123 -8.06 -13.45 9.20
N LYS A 124 -6.85 -13.00 9.58
CA LYS A 124 -6.22 -13.41 10.85
C LYS A 124 -7.06 -13.07 12.08
N ASN A 125 -7.76 -11.94 12.05
CA ASN A 125 -8.65 -11.53 13.14
C ASN A 125 -9.98 -12.30 13.11
N SER A 126 -10.41 -12.76 11.93
CA SER A 126 -11.68 -13.44 11.69
C SER A 126 -11.51 -14.67 10.79
N PRO A 127 -10.94 -15.78 11.30
CA PRO A 127 -10.57 -16.95 10.50
C PRO A 127 -11.78 -17.72 9.92
N LYS A 128 -13.00 -17.40 10.36
CA LYS A 128 -14.24 -17.99 9.83
C LYS A 128 -14.64 -17.42 8.46
N ASN A 129 -14.09 -16.27 8.07
CA ASN A 129 -14.50 -15.58 6.86
C ASN A 129 -13.56 -15.90 5.69
N LEU A 130 -13.81 -17.02 5.02
CA LEU A 130 -13.03 -17.47 3.87
C LEU A 130 -13.11 -16.54 2.66
N GLN A 131 -14.13 -15.67 2.58
CA GLN A 131 -14.23 -14.67 1.52
C GLN A 131 -13.09 -13.64 1.59
N LEU A 132 -12.62 -13.33 2.82
CA LEU A 132 -11.44 -12.46 3.00
C LEU A 132 -10.16 -13.16 2.53
N ALA A 133 -10.04 -14.47 2.77
CA ALA A 133 -8.92 -15.25 2.27
C ALA A 133 -8.93 -15.36 0.75
N ALA A 134 -10.09 -15.62 0.15
CA ALA A 134 -10.29 -15.64 -1.31
C ALA A 134 -9.95 -14.29 -1.96
N GLY A 135 -10.43 -13.18 -1.39
CA GLY A 135 -10.10 -11.84 -1.86
C GLY A 135 -8.62 -11.49 -1.69
N ALA A 136 -7.97 -11.95 -0.60
CA ALA A 136 -6.52 -11.80 -0.42
C ALA A 136 -5.74 -12.59 -1.48
N VAL A 137 -6.14 -13.83 -1.79
CA VAL A 137 -5.51 -14.65 -2.85
C VAL A 137 -5.63 -13.97 -4.21
N ASN A 138 -6.81 -13.48 -4.59
CA ASN A 138 -6.98 -12.76 -5.85
C ASN A 138 -6.05 -11.54 -5.95
N CYS A 139 -5.99 -10.71 -4.89
CA CYS A 139 -5.10 -9.55 -4.85
C CYS A 139 -3.62 -9.94 -4.94
N TYR A 140 -3.22 -11.01 -4.26
CA TYR A 140 -1.84 -11.49 -4.31
C TYR A 140 -1.46 -12.08 -5.66
N LEU A 141 -2.39 -12.78 -6.33
CA LEU A 141 -2.18 -13.31 -7.67
C LEU A 141 -1.95 -12.18 -8.67
N GLN A 142 -2.85 -11.19 -8.71
CA GLN A 142 -2.71 -9.97 -9.52
C GLN A 142 -1.35 -9.28 -9.28
N ALA A 143 -1.00 -9.08 -8.00
CA ALA A 143 0.28 -8.47 -7.65
C ALA A 143 1.49 -9.32 -8.10
N SER A 144 1.41 -10.64 -7.94
CA SER A 144 2.50 -11.57 -8.25
C SER A 144 2.78 -11.66 -9.75
N GLY A 145 1.73 -11.67 -10.60
CA GLY A 145 1.88 -11.68 -12.06
C GLY A 145 2.53 -10.41 -12.62
N MET A 146 2.32 -9.28 -11.94
CA MET A 146 2.93 -7.99 -12.30
C MET A 146 4.36 -7.82 -11.74
N TYR A 147 4.70 -8.48 -10.63
CA TYR A 147 6.06 -8.40 -10.05
C TYR A 147 7.07 -9.24 -10.84
N LYS A 148 7.86 -8.58 -11.69
CA LYS A 148 9.01 -9.19 -12.40
C LYS A 148 10.26 -9.40 -11.54
N ASN A 149 10.13 -9.52 -10.21
CA ASN A 149 11.26 -9.61 -9.29
C ASN A 149 10.96 -10.54 -8.10
N GLY A 150 11.96 -10.82 -7.27
CA GLY A 150 11.86 -11.75 -6.13
C GLY A 150 10.81 -11.41 -5.06
N LYS A 151 10.17 -10.22 -5.12
CA LYS A 151 9.05 -9.89 -4.22
C LYS A 151 7.83 -10.77 -4.47
N SER A 152 7.66 -11.28 -5.70
CA SER A 152 6.56 -12.21 -6.04
C SER A 152 6.63 -13.49 -5.19
N ARG A 153 7.83 -14.01 -4.89
CA ARG A 153 8.02 -15.24 -4.10
C ARG A 153 7.31 -15.20 -2.75
N LYS A 154 7.41 -14.08 -2.03
CA LYS A 154 6.74 -13.93 -0.74
C LYS A 154 5.22 -13.98 -0.87
N LEU A 155 4.68 -13.41 -1.95
CA LEU A 155 3.25 -13.43 -2.23
C LEU A 155 2.78 -14.83 -2.61
N LEU A 156 3.53 -15.53 -3.46
CA LEU A 156 3.23 -16.91 -3.87
C LEU A 156 3.24 -17.88 -2.68
N ILE A 157 4.24 -17.78 -1.79
CA ILE A 157 4.27 -18.57 -0.55
C ILE A 157 3.01 -18.31 0.28
N ARG A 158 2.57 -17.05 0.36
CA ARG A 158 1.36 -16.70 1.13
C ARG A 158 0.09 -17.22 0.46
N ILE A 159 0.01 -17.21 -0.87
CA ILE A 159 -1.08 -17.79 -1.65
C ILE A 159 -1.19 -19.29 -1.36
N PHE A 160 -0.08 -20.04 -1.46
CA PHE A 160 -0.09 -21.47 -1.17
C PHE A 160 -0.52 -21.78 0.27
N TRP A 161 -0.08 -20.96 1.23
CA TRP A 161 -0.51 -21.11 2.62
C TRP A 161 -2.02 -20.87 2.79
N LEU A 162 -2.60 -19.87 2.11
CA LEU A 162 -4.04 -19.58 2.18
C LEU A 162 -4.87 -20.67 1.50
N ILE A 163 -4.41 -21.23 0.37
CA ILE A 163 -5.07 -22.36 -0.30
C ILE A 163 -5.03 -23.62 0.58
N GLY A 164 -3.98 -23.81 1.38
CA GLY A 164 -3.93 -24.91 2.34
C GLY A 164 -4.99 -24.85 3.45
N LEU A 165 -5.68 -23.71 3.61
CA LEU A 165 -6.75 -23.51 4.58
C LEU A 165 -8.16 -23.58 3.97
N ASP A 166 -8.27 -24.07 2.74
CA ASP A 166 -9.54 -24.07 2.01
C ASP A 166 -10.60 -24.97 2.65
N ASP A 167 -11.87 -24.66 2.37
CA ASP A 167 -13.00 -25.48 2.82
C ASP A 167 -13.33 -26.60 1.83
N ALA A 168 -14.20 -27.52 2.26
CA ALA A 168 -14.71 -28.59 1.39
C ALA A 168 -15.42 -28.07 0.13
N ASN A 169 -15.86 -26.80 0.13
CA ASN A 169 -16.50 -26.16 -1.03
C ASN A 169 -15.49 -25.56 -2.03
N GLY A 170 -14.20 -25.50 -1.66
CA GLY A 170 -13.14 -24.94 -2.49
C GLY A 170 -13.25 -23.44 -2.68
N THR A 171 -13.69 -22.68 -1.68
CA THR A 171 -13.98 -21.25 -1.80
C THR A 171 -12.74 -20.45 -2.19
N ILE A 172 -11.58 -20.77 -1.59
CA ILE A 172 -10.30 -20.12 -1.87
C ILE A 172 -9.72 -20.64 -3.19
N GLY A 173 -9.83 -21.95 -3.44
CA GLY A 173 -9.40 -22.58 -4.69
C GLY A 173 -10.09 -21.98 -5.91
N ARG A 174 -11.40 -21.71 -5.84
CA ARG A 174 -12.13 -21.00 -6.92
C ARG A 174 -11.56 -19.63 -7.22
N ALA A 175 -11.11 -18.88 -6.21
CA ALA A 175 -10.49 -17.57 -6.45
C ALA A 175 -9.14 -17.69 -7.15
N PHE A 176 -8.42 -18.80 -6.94
CA PHE A 176 -7.21 -19.13 -7.69
C PHE A 176 -7.53 -19.55 -9.13
N ASP A 177 -8.51 -20.45 -9.33
CA ASP A 177 -8.88 -20.95 -10.66
C ASP A 177 -9.50 -19.87 -11.56
N ASN A 178 -10.18 -18.89 -10.97
CA ASN A 178 -10.76 -17.76 -11.70
C ASN A 178 -9.71 -16.77 -12.20
N TYR A 179 -8.47 -16.84 -11.70
CA TYR A 179 -7.37 -16.01 -12.18
C TYR A 179 -6.84 -16.58 -13.51
N LYS A 180 -7.11 -15.87 -14.61
CA LYS A 180 -6.61 -16.18 -15.96
C LYS A 180 -5.66 -15.11 -16.46
#